data_AF-A0AAU4I4Q8-F1
#
_entry.id   AF-A0AAU4I4Q8-F1
#
_cell.length_a   1.000
_cell.length_b   1.000
_cell.length_c   1.000
_cell.angle_alpha   90.00
_cell.angle_beta   90.00
_cell.angle_gamma   90.00
#
_symmetry.space_group_name_H-M   'P 1'
#
loop_
_entity.id
_entity.type
_entity.pdbx_description
1 polymer ?
#
loop_
_entity_poly.entity_id
_entity_poly.type
_entity_poly.pdbx_seq_one_letter_code
_entity_poly.pdbx_strand_id
1 'polypeptide(L)'
;MDVRHFERITAFIEARLTPLFAEETGSENGFGMDDTSRALRALRNAALEASVAKGLIEQRETAEPAVRRVIDQAVEHHWDVLRGIARQWEDHADFVREFKRHAWELDEAPAAAVAP
;
A
#
# COMPACT_ATOMS: atom_id res chain seq x y z
N MET A 1 -5.97 -12.29 -0.95
CA MET A 1 -4.80 -11.44 -1.21
C MET A 1 -3.74 -11.90 -0.24
N ASP A 2 -2.50 -12.10 -0.69
CA ASP A 2 -1.41 -12.54 0.18
C ASP A 2 -0.58 -11.36 0.74
N VAL A 3 0.30 -11.64 1.72
CA VAL A 3 1.21 -10.65 2.31
C VAL A 3 2.12 -10.00 1.26
N ARG A 4 2.48 -10.73 0.19
CA ARG A 4 3.40 -10.26 -0.84
C ARG A 4 2.82 -9.11 -1.65
N HIS A 5 1.50 -9.09 -1.89
CA HIS A 5 0.84 -7.96 -2.54
C HIS A 5 1.00 -6.67 -1.70
N PHE A 6 0.78 -6.77 -0.39
CA PHE A 6 1.00 -5.65 0.53
C PHE A 6 2.46 -5.21 0.57
N GLU A 7 3.40 -6.15 0.63
CA GLU A 7 4.83 -5.82 0.59
C GLU A 7 5.23 -5.06 -0.67
N ARG A 8 4.73 -5.48 -1.83
CA ARG A 8 5.05 -4.85 -3.12
C ARG A 8 4.49 -3.45 -3.24
N ILE A 9 3.22 -3.22 -2.88
CA ILE A 9 2.64 -1.88 -2.96
C ILE A 9 3.23 -0.94 -1.89
N THR A 10 3.49 -1.43 -0.68
CA THR A 10 4.17 -0.65 0.36
C THR A 10 5.57 -0.26 -0.08
N ALA A 11 6.38 -1.21 -0.59
CA ALA A 11 7.73 -0.92 -1.08
C ALA A 11 7.72 0.09 -2.25
N PHE A 12 6.75 -0.03 -3.17
CA PHE A 12 6.56 0.93 -4.25
C PHE A 12 6.32 2.34 -3.71
N ILE A 13 5.39 2.50 -2.75
CA ILE A 13 5.06 3.80 -2.13
C ILE A 13 6.24 4.34 -1.32
N GLU A 14 6.89 3.50 -0.51
CA GLU A 14 8.03 3.89 0.32
C GLU A 14 9.20 4.39 -0.52
N ALA A 15 9.48 3.77 -1.66
CA ALA A 15 10.51 4.23 -2.59
C ALA A 15 10.24 5.64 -3.14
N ARG A 16 8.97 6.09 -3.17
CA ARG A 16 8.57 7.44 -3.64
C ARG A 16 8.52 8.44 -2.52
N LEU A 17 8.04 8.03 -1.36
CA LEU A 17 7.92 8.92 -0.22
C LEU A 17 9.27 9.16 0.46
N THR A 18 10.11 8.14 0.64
CA THR A 18 11.37 8.25 1.39
C THR A 18 12.30 9.36 0.88
N PRO A 19 12.55 9.52 -0.44
CA PRO A 19 13.38 10.61 -0.95
C PRO A 19 12.82 12.01 -0.64
N LEU A 20 11.51 12.13 -0.39
CA LEU A 20 10.88 13.40 0.01
C LEU A 20 11.13 13.73 1.48
N PHE A 21 11.73 12.85 2.28
CA PHE A 21 12.07 13.12 3.69
C PHE A 21 13.57 13.06 3.99
N ALA A 22 14.37 12.64 3.00
CA ALA A 22 15.81 12.48 3.15
C ALA A 22 16.51 13.85 3.13
N GLU A 23 17.41 14.08 4.09
CA GLU A 23 18.24 15.28 4.13
C GLU A 23 19.24 15.27 2.94
N GLU A 24 19.65 14.07 2.53
CA GLU A 24 20.62 13.83 1.46
C GLU A 24 20.11 14.22 0.07
N THR A 25 18.79 14.26 -0.14
CA THR A 25 18.17 14.77 -1.36
C THR A 25 17.91 16.28 -1.31
N GLY A 26 18.25 16.94 -0.20
CA GLY A 26 17.95 18.33 0.08
C GLY A 26 16.49 18.59 0.43
N SER A 27 15.74 17.57 0.86
CA SER A 27 14.32 17.75 1.18
C SER A 27 14.11 18.36 2.56
N GLU A 28 13.55 19.56 2.61
CA GLU A 28 13.09 20.17 3.86
C GLU A 28 11.77 19.55 4.37
N ASN A 29 11.09 18.71 3.58
CA ASN A 29 9.72 18.28 3.90
C ASN A 29 9.60 17.38 5.15
N GLY A 30 10.72 16.79 5.61
CA GLY A 30 10.77 16.09 6.88
C GLY A 30 10.84 16.99 8.10
N PHE A 31 11.34 18.21 7.94
CA PHE A 31 11.71 19.12 9.03
C PHE A 31 10.90 20.43 9.00
N GLY A 32 10.33 20.78 7.84
CA GLY A 32 9.54 21.98 7.63
C GLY A 32 8.21 21.95 8.38
N MET A 33 7.76 23.15 8.78
CA MET A 33 6.45 23.38 9.40
C MET A 33 5.47 24.07 8.45
N ASP A 34 5.70 23.99 7.14
CA ASP A 34 4.76 24.45 6.13
C ASP A 34 3.72 23.35 5.80
N ASP A 35 2.68 23.73 5.06
CA ASP A 35 1.56 22.83 4.77
C ASP A 35 1.94 21.67 3.84
N THR A 36 2.95 21.84 2.98
CA THR A 36 3.47 20.76 2.13
C THR A 36 4.13 19.69 2.99
N SER A 37 5.00 20.10 3.91
CA SER A 37 5.63 19.21 4.89
C SER A 37 4.58 18.46 5.75
N ARG A 38 3.52 19.15 6.19
CA ARG A 38 2.41 18.52 6.94
C ARG A 38 1.66 17.49 6.08
N ALA A 39 1.32 17.83 4.85
CA ALA A 39 0.61 16.94 3.93
C ALA A 39 1.44 15.69 3.61
N LEU A 40 2.74 15.84 3.35
CA LEU A 40 3.63 14.72 3.10
C LEU A 40 3.76 13.83 4.33
N ARG A 41 3.93 14.38 5.54
CA ARG A 41 3.95 13.57 6.77
C ARG A 41 2.64 12.80 6.97
N ALA A 42 1.49 13.44 6.74
CA ALA A 42 0.20 12.77 6.81
C ALA A 42 0.11 11.61 5.81
N LEU A 43 0.58 11.81 4.58
CA LEU A 43 0.64 10.77 3.55
C LEU A 43 1.54 9.59 3.96
N ARG A 44 2.74 9.88 4.47
CA ARG A 44 3.67 8.85 4.97
C ARG A 44 3.06 8.06 6.13
N ASN A 45 2.42 8.74 7.07
CA ASN A 45 1.77 8.08 8.21
C ASN A 45 0.60 7.19 7.76
N ALA A 46 -0.22 7.65 6.81
CA ALA A 46 -1.30 6.83 6.25
C ALA A 46 -0.77 5.58 5.54
N ALA A 47 0.34 5.68 4.80
CA ALA A 47 0.98 4.54 4.16
C ALA A 47 1.54 3.54 5.20
N LEU A 48 2.18 4.03 6.26
CA LEU A 48 2.69 3.21 7.36
C LEU A 48 1.56 2.50 8.11
N GLU A 49 0.49 3.22 8.45
CA GLU A 49 -0.69 2.66 9.11
C GLU A 49 -1.32 1.55 8.25
N ALA A 50 -1.50 1.80 6.96
CA ALA A 50 -2.06 0.79 6.06
C ALA A 50 -1.15 -0.43 5.86
N SER A 51 0.17 -0.28 6.04
CA SER A 51 1.12 -1.41 5.97
C SER A 51 0.98 -2.41 7.13
N VAL A 52 0.33 -2.02 8.24
CA VAL A 52 0.05 -2.89 9.40
C VAL A 52 -0.82 -4.10 9.01
N ALA A 53 -1.60 -3.99 7.93
CA ALA A 53 -2.42 -5.07 7.40
C ALA A 53 -1.64 -6.36 7.11
N LYS A 54 -0.31 -6.28 6.89
CA LYS A 54 0.55 -7.48 6.78
C LYS A 54 0.41 -8.41 7.98
N GLY A 55 0.45 -7.86 9.19
CA GLY A 55 0.28 -8.65 10.43
C GLY A 55 -1.13 -9.20 10.60
N LEU A 56 -2.15 -8.50 10.06
CA LEU A 56 -3.54 -9.00 10.06
C LEU A 56 -3.70 -10.20 9.12
N ILE A 57 -3.06 -10.18 7.95
CA ILE A 57 -3.09 -11.30 7.00
C ILE A 57 -2.44 -12.54 7.61
N GLU A 58 -1.33 -12.40 8.33
CA GLU A 58 -0.68 -13.53 9.04
C GLU A 58 -1.59 -14.15 10.11
N GLN A 59 -2.33 -13.32 10.86
CA GLN A 59 -3.26 -13.79 11.90
C GLN A 59 -4.52 -14.46 11.33
N ARG A 60 -4.85 -14.17 10.06
CA ARG A 60 -6.06 -14.65 9.39
C ARG A 60 -6.18 -16.17 9.38
N GLU A 61 -5.08 -16.88 9.16
CA GLU A 61 -5.08 -18.34 9.02
C GLU A 61 -5.52 -19.03 10.32
N THR A 62 -5.08 -18.50 11.46
CA THR A 62 -5.35 -19.06 12.79
C THR A 62 -6.58 -18.47 13.48
N ALA A 63 -7.14 -17.38 12.95
CA ALA A 63 -8.29 -16.70 13.53
C ALA A 63 -9.58 -17.52 13.47
N GLU A 64 -10.47 -17.32 14.45
CA GLU A 64 -11.81 -17.88 14.45
C GLU A 64 -12.66 -17.30 13.29
N PRO A 65 -13.70 -18.01 12.80
CA PRO A 65 -14.47 -17.57 11.63
C PRO A 65 -15.08 -16.17 11.75
N ALA A 66 -15.53 -15.76 12.94
CA ALA A 66 -16.06 -14.41 13.17
C ALA A 66 -14.95 -13.34 13.08
N VAL A 67 -13.76 -13.63 13.62
CA VAL A 67 -12.59 -12.75 13.60
C VAL A 67 -12.01 -12.66 12.18
N ARG A 68 -12.00 -13.76 11.43
CA ARG A 68 -11.56 -13.77 10.02
C ARG A 68 -12.32 -12.77 9.15
N ARG A 69 -13.64 -12.64 9.34
CA ARG A 69 -14.44 -11.65 8.58
C ARG A 69 -14.03 -10.21 8.89
N VAL A 70 -13.71 -9.92 10.15
CA VAL A 70 -13.24 -8.59 10.57
C VAL A 70 -11.85 -8.31 9.99
N ILE A 71 -10.97 -9.32 10.02
CA ILE A 71 -9.64 -9.24 9.39
C ILE A 71 -9.78 -8.99 7.88
N ASP A 72 -10.66 -9.72 7.19
CA ASP A 72 -10.89 -9.56 5.74
C ASP A 72 -11.33 -8.12 5.40
N GLN A 73 -12.26 -7.55 6.17
CA GLN A 73 -12.71 -6.17 5.98
C GLN A 73 -11.59 -5.14 6.24
N ALA A 74 -10.81 -5.34 7.31
CA ALA A 74 -9.68 -4.46 7.61
C ALA A 74 -8.60 -4.51 6.52
N VAL A 75 -8.30 -5.73 6.05
CA VAL A 75 -7.35 -5.97 4.97
C VAL A 75 -7.81 -5.33 3.65
N GLU A 76 -9.10 -5.44 3.31
CA GLU A 76 -9.67 -4.76 2.14
C GLU A 76 -9.56 -3.24 2.25
N HIS A 77 -9.91 -2.67 3.43
CA HIS A 77 -9.81 -1.24 3.67
C HIS A 77 -8.37 -0.72 3.50
N HIS A 78 -7.39 -1.37 4.14
CA HIS A 78 -5.99 -0.96 4.05
C HIS A 78 -5.43 -1.12 2.63
N TRP A 79 -5.88 -2.15 1.88
CA TRP A 79 -5.52 -2.30 0.48
C TRP A 79 -6.04 -1.12 -0.36
N ASP A 80 -7.29 -0.71 -0.16
CA ASP A 80 -7.86 0.44 -0.88
C ASP A 80 -7.14 1.75 -0.57
N VAL A 81 -6.69 1.96 0.68
CA VAL A 81 -5.86 3.11 1.06
C VAL A 81 -4.53 3.10 0.30
N LEU A 82 -3.78 1.98 0.33
CA LEU A 82 -2.50 1.87 -0.37
C LEU A 82 -2.66 2.04 -1.88
N ARG A 83 -3.70 1.43 -2.46
CA ARG A 83 -4.05 1.64 -3.87
C ARG A 83 -4.35 3.11 -4.18
N GLY A 84 -5.14 3.79 -3.35
CA GLY A 84 -5.47 5.20 -3.55
C GLY A 84 -4.23 6.09 -3.61
N ILE A 85 -3.25 5.79 -2.75
CA ILE A 85 -1.93 6.44 -2.74
C ILE A 85 -1.13 6.08 -3.98
N ALA A 86 -1.00 4.78 -4.30
CA ALA A 86 -0.22 4.31 -5.44
C ALA A 86 -0.73 4.86 -6.78
N ARG A 87 -2.05 5.04 -6.94
CA ARG A 87 -2.66 5.59 -8.17
C ARG A 87 -2.25 7.02 -8.48
N GLN A 88 -1.76 7.79 -7.50
CA GLN A 88 -1.20 9.12 -7.77
C GLN A 88 0.11 9.06 -8.56
N TRP A 89 0.68 7.86 -8.73
CA TRP A 89 1.92 7.60 -9.44
C TRP A 89 1.69 6.70 -10.67
N GLU A 90 0.48 6.68 -11.23
CA GLU A 90 0.12 5.78 -12.35
C GLU A 90 0.95 6.02 -13.62
N ASP A 91 1.45 7.25 -13.81
CA ASP A 91 2.32 7.64 -14.91
C ASP A 91 3.81 7.31 -14.66
N HIS A 92 4.17 6.86 -13.46
CA HIS A 92 5.53 6.51 -13.12
C HIS A 92 5.96 5.18 -13.78
N ALA A 93 7.20 5.10 -14.28
CA ALA A 93 7.74 3.93 -14.98
C ALA A 93 7.62 2.60 -14.19
N ASP A 94 7.97 2.58 -12.89
CA ASP A 94 7.84 1.37 -12.08
C ASP A 94 6.41 1.11 -11.53
N PHE A 95 5.39 1.85 -11.97
CA PHE A 95 4.01 1.58 -11.59
C PHE A 95 3.55 0.23 -12.15
N VAL A 96 2.98 -0.61 -11.30
CA VAL A 96 2.51 -1.94 -11.68
C VAL A 96 0.98 -1.93 -11.76
N ARG A 97 0.42 -2.44 -12.87
CA ARG A 97 -1.04 -2.52 -13.09
C ARG A 97 -1.81 -3.26 -11.99
N GLU A 98 -1.14 -4.16 -11.27
CA GLU A 98 -1.65 -4.86 -10.09
C GLU A 98 -2.21 -3.89 -9.04
N PHE A 99 -1.57 -2.73 -8.84
CA PHE A 99 -2.02 -1.74 -7.86
C PHE A 99 -3.38 -1.13 -8.20
N LYS A 100 -3.91 -1.33 -9.41
CA LYS A 100 -5.25 -0.86 -9.78
C LYS A 100 -6.36 -1.83 -9.31
N ARG A 101 -6.02 -3.09 -9.07
CA ARG A 101 -6.96 -4.15 -8.70
C ARG A 101 -7.48 -3.95 -7.28
N HIS A 102 -8.73 -4.31 -7.03
CA HIS A 102 -9.29 -4.47 -5.71
C HIS A 102 -8.75 -5.73 -5.02
N ALA A 103 -8.87 -5.77 -3.70
CA ALA A 103 -8.41 -6.90 -2.87
C ALA A 103 -8.96 -8.26 -3.36
N TRP A 104 -10.26 -8.31 -3.69
CA TRP A 104 -10.93 -9.52 -4.16
C TRP A 104 -10.50 -9.95 -5.58
N GLU A 105 -10.07 -9.02 -6.44
CA GLU A 105 -9.54 -9.33 -7.78
C GLU A 105 -8.14 -9.97 -7.71
N LEU A 106 -7.43 -9.78 -6.60
CA LEU A 106 -6.10 -10.38 -6.37
C LEU A 106 -6.19 -11.82 -5.86
N ASP A 107 -7.34 -12.22 -5.30
CA ASP A 107 -7.62 -13.61 -4.95
C ASP A 107 -7.99 -14.48 -6.16
N GLU A 108 -8.48 -13.87 -7.24
CA GLU A 108 -9.03 -14.59 -8.40
C GLU A 108 -8.00 -14.94 -9.52
N ALA A 109 -6.70 -14.68 -9.36
CA ALA A 109 -5.72 -15.01 -10.41
C ALA A 109 -4.79 -16.19 -10.04
N PRO A 110 -4.76 -17.25 -10.88
CA PRO A 110 -4.05 -17.10 -12.16
C PRO A 110 -4.95 -17.44 -13.35
N ALA A 111 -5.66 -16.45 -13.90
CA ALA A 111 -6.20 -16.57 -15.24
C ALA A 111 -5.08 -16.34 -16.26
N ALA A 112 -4.57 -17.46 -16.76
CA ALA A 112 -3.64 -17.67 -17.86
C ALA A 112 -3.35 -16.47 -18.77
N ALA A 113 -2.06 -16.27 -19.02
CA ALA A 113 -1.58 -15.69 -20.26
C ALA A 113 -2.27 -16.37 -21.46
N VAL A 114 -3.13 -15.63 -22.15
CA VAL A 114 -3.54 -15.97 -23.51
C VAL A 114 -3.04 -14.84 -24.40
N ALA A 115 -1.89 -15.08 -25.00
CA ALA A 115 -1.42 -14.33 -26.16
C ALA A 115 -1.96 -15.03 -27.43
N PRO A 116 -2.49 -14.28 -28.42
CA PRO A 116 -2.34 -14.65 -29.82
C PRO A 116 -0.94 -14.26 -30.35
#